data_AF-B4N2J3-F1
#
_entry.id   AF-B4N2J3-F1
#
_cell.length_a   1.000
_cell.length_b   1.000
_cell.length_c   1.000
_cell.angle_alpha   90.00
_cell.angle_beta   90.00
_cell.angle_gamma   90.00
#
_symmetry.space_group_name_H-M   'P 1'
#
loop_
_entity.id
_entity.type
_entity.pdbx_description
1 polymer ?
#
loop_
_entity_poly.entity_id
_entity_poly.type
_entity_poly.pdbx_seq_one_letter_code
_entity_poly.pdbx_strand_id
1 'polypeptide(L)'
;MANKRLYLPLESQQQHTQHHDKPEQIDQLVALELQHLKTHYADEEQRYVDQMLIENPVVVERRSPAVVSSPSATSIPTAQKSRSHGSRDDAQRQRAESCRKSRYNNKIKKAKLRFRHKFVCSQLNESAGVLDYMREVIAQAETQLLARGFNRVALERMRQTFGVNQCNGSADIMDQ
;
A
#
# COMPACT_ATOMS: atom_id res chain seq x y z
N MET A 1 56.27 22.38 -6.21
CA MET A 1 55.69 23.41 -5.32
C MET A 1 54.19 23.20 -5.22
N ALA A 2 53.71 23.12 -3.99
CA ALA A 2 52.33 23.27 -3.51
C ALA A 2 51.22 22.30 -4.02
N ASN A 3 51.03 21.23 -3.24
CA ASN A 3 49.75 20.57 -2.96
C ASN A 3 48.63 21.59 -2.67
N LYS A 4 47.45 21.43 -3.30
CA LYS A 4 46.17 21.96 -2.77
C LYS A 4 45.14 20.83 -2.72
N ARG A 5 45.30 20.04 -1.66
CA ARG A 5 44.32 19.13 -1.09
C ARG A 5 43.21 20.00 -0.50
N LEU A 6 42.08 20.13 -1.21
CA LEU A 6 40.87 20.74 -0.64
C LEU A 6 40.26 19.73 0.32
N TYR A 7 40.71 19.79 1.57
CA TYR A 7 39.98 19.28 2.71
C TYR A 7 38.80 20.22 2.97
N LEU A 8 37.59 19.71 2.80
CA LEU A 8 36.42 20.31 3.43
C LEU A 8 36.41 19.89 4.92
N PRO A 9 36.18 20.81 5.87
CA PRO A 9 36.25 20.52 7.29
C PRO A 9 35.10 19.61 7.76
N LEU A 10 35.46 18.55 8.51
CA LEU A 10 34.57 17.88 9.46
C LEU A 10 34.28 18.85 10.61
N GLU A 11 33.10 19.47 10.65
CA GLU A 11 32.51 19.95 11.92
C GLU A 11 30.98 19.81 11.86
N SER A 12 30.50 18.67 12.35
CA SER A 12 29.17 18.56 12.95
C SER A 12 29.30 17.64 14.16
N GLN A 13 30.13 18.06 15.12
CA GLN A 13 29.92 17.66 16.50
C GLN A 13 28.58 18.25 16.93
N GLN A 14 27.54 17.43 16.93
CA GLN A 14 26.41 17.65 17.82
C GLN A 14 26.06 16.34 18.52
N GLN A 15 26.67 16.24 19.71
CA GLN A 15 26.08 15.71 20.93
C GLN A 15 25.85 14.20 20.96
N HIS A 16 26.94 13.51 21.33
CA HIS A 16 26.86 12.30 22.14
C HIS A 16 26.30 12.69 23.52
N THR A 17 24.99 12.93 23.61
CA THR A 17 24.31 12.92 24.91
C THR A 17 24.32 11.46 25.36
N GLN A 18 25.04 11.19 26.45
CA GLN A 18 24.79 10.00 27.23
C GLN A 18 23.36 10.09 27.75
N HIS A 19 22.42 9.56 26.95
CA HIS A 19 21.08 9.30 27.43
C HIS A 19 21.23 8.19 28.45
N HIS A 20 21.00 8.54 29.71
CA HIS A 20 20.69 7.57 30.72
C HIS A 20 19.34 6.96 30.29
N ASP A 21 19.41 5.91 29.47
CA ASP A 21 18.29 5.31 28.75
C ASP A 21 17.26 4.77 29.74
N LYS A 22 16.29 5.61 30.08
CA LYS A 22 15.05 5.12 30.65
C LYS A 22 14.33 4.37 29.53
N PRO A 23 13.93 3.11 29.73
CA PRO A 23 13.22 2.33 28.71
C PRO A 23 12.02 3.08 28.12
N GLU A 24 11.35 3.90 28.93
CA GLU A 24 10.23 4.75 28.51
C GLU A 24 10.59 5.75 27.39
N GLN A 25 11.84 6.24 27.33
CA GLN A 25 12.28 7.15 26.26
C GLN A 25 12.44 6.42 24.92
N ILE A 26 12.96 5.18 24.97
CA ILE A 26 13.10 4.33 23.79
C ILE A 26 11.71 3.99 23.25
N ASP A 27 10.80 3.59 24.13
CA ASP A 27 9.42 3.27 23.76
C ASP A 27 8.71 4.46 23.09
N GLN A 28 8.93 5.67 23.61
CA GLN A 28 8.38 6.89 23.02
C GLN A 28 8.95 7.20 21.63
N LEU A 29 10.26 7.01 21.43
CA LEU A 29 10.90 7.17 20.13
C LEU A 29 10.39 6.14 19.11
N VAL A 30 10.24 4.88 19.52
CA VAL A 30 9.68 3.82 18.69
C VAL A 30 8.23 4.14 18.31
N ALA A 31 7.42 4.63 19.24
CA ALA A 31 6.04 5.00 18.98
C ALA A 31 5.92 6.15 17.96
N LEU A 32 6.76 7.17 18.07
CA LEU A 32 6.82 8.27 17.11
C LEU A 32 7.23 7.79 15.72
N GLU A 33 8.24 6.94 15.65
CA GLU A 33 8.71 6.42 14.37
C GLU A 33 7.68 5.48 13.71
N LEU A 34 6.99 4.65 14.49
CA LEU A 34 5.86 3.86 14.00
C LEU A 34 4.74 4.74 13.45
N GLN A 35 4.46 5.88 14.07
CA GLN A 35 3.48 6.84 13.58
C GLN A 35 3.92 7.47 12.25
N HIS A 36 5.18 7.89 12.15
CA HIS A 36 5.75 8.39 10.89
C HIS A 36 5.66 7.35 9.79
N LEU A 37 6.06 6.12 10.09
CA LEU A 37 6.03 5.00 9.15
C LEU A 37 4.60 4.71 8.67
N LYS A 38 3.62 4.71 9.58
CA LYS A 38 2.20 4.54 9.22
C LYS A 38 1.71 5.61 8.25
N THR A 39 2.11 6.87 8.47
CA THR A 39 1.74 7.98 7.60
C THR A 39 2.40 7.83 6.23
N HIS A 40 3.70 7.52 6.21
CA HIS A 40 4.45 7.27 4.98
C HIS A 40 3.82 6.15 4.14
N TYR A 41 3.46 5.02 4.76
CA TYR A 41 2.82 3.90 4.07
C TYR A 41 1.45 4.28 3.47
N ALA A 42 0.67 5.11 4.16
CA ALA A 42 -0.60 5.58 3.63
C ALA A 42 -0.40 6.43 2.37
N ASP A 43 0.62 7.31 2.37
CA ASP A 43 0.95 8.14 1.22
C ASP A 43 1.52 7.32 0.05
N GLU A 44 2.34 6.31 0.33
CA GLU A 44 2.83 5.35 -0.67
C GLU A 44 1.71 4.53 -1.30
N GLU A 45 0.77 4.01 -0.50
CA GLU A 45 -0.38 3.28 -1.01
C GLU A 45 -1.18 4.17 -1.97
N GLN A 46 -1.43 5.43 -1.58
CA GLN A 46 -2.21 6.34 -2.40
C GLN A 46 -1.49 6.66 -3.72
N ARG A 47 -0.17 6.92 -3.68
CA ARG A 47 0.66 7.11 -4.88
C ARG A 47 0.64 5.89 -5.79
N TYR A 48 0.76 4.69 -5.22
CA TYR A 48 0.68 3.43 -5.96
C TYR A 48 -0.66 3.25 -6.66
N VAL A 49 -1.76 3.50 -5.96
CA VAL A 49 -3.12 3.39 -6.53
C VAL A 49 -3.32 4.36 -7.70
N ASP A 50 -2.86 5.60 -7.55
CA ASP A 50 -3.01 6.63 -8.57
C ASP A 50 -2.17 6.29 -9.81
N GLN A 51 -0.92 5.83 -9.62
CA GLN A 51 -0.07 5.32 -10.70
C GLN A 51 -0.74 4.14 -11.42
N MET A 52 -1.25 3.15 -10.67
CA MET A 52 -1.92 1.98 -11.23
C MET A 52 -3.18 2.34 -12.03
N LEU A 53 -3.90 3.40 -11.64
CA LEU A 53 -5.06 3.89 -12.40
C LEU A 53 -4.67 4.60 -13.70
N ILE A 54 -3.51 5.27 -13.73
CA ILE A 54 -2.96 5.87 -14.94
C ILE A 54 -2.53 4.78 -15.92
N GLU A 55 -1.81 3.76 -15.43
CA GLU A 55 -1.33 2.64 -16.24
C GLU A 55 -2.47 1.70 -16.69
N ASN A 56 -3.53 1.59 -15.89
CA ASN A 56 -4.67 0.70 -16.14
C ASN A 56 -5.97 1.50 -16.20
N PRO A 57 -6.19 2.28 -17.27
CA PRO A 57 -7.35 3.15 -17.36
C PRO A 57 -8.67 2.37 -17.34
N VAL A 58 -9.64 2.87 -16.59
CA VAL A 58 -10.97 2.25 -16.48
C VAL A 58 -11.77 2.51 -17.76
N VAL A 59 -11.81 1.52 -18.66
CA VAL A 59 -12.56 1.63 -19.92
C VAL A 59 -14.08 1.57 -19.67
N VAL A 60 -14.78 2.57 -20.20
CA VAL A 60 -16.24 2.56 -20.32
C VAL A 60 -16.57 2.32 -21.79
N GLU A 61 -16.90 1.08 -22.11
CA GLU A 61 -17.56 0.77 -23.38
C GLU A 61 -18.89 1.53 -23.40
N ARG A 62 -18.95 2.60 -24.19
CA ARG A 62 -20.22 3.15 -24.60
C ARG A 62 -20.87 2.03 -25.37
N ARG A 63 -22.02 1.52 -24.92
CA ARG A 63 -22.91 0.80 -25.81
C ARG A 63 -23.19 1.76 -26.96
N SER A 64 -22.48 1.60 -28.07
CA SER A 64 -22.81 2.23 -29.32
C SER A 64 -24.26 1.84 -29.60
N PRO A 65 -25.12 2.78 -30.03
CA PRO A 65 -26.37 2.35 -30.63
C PRO A 65 -25.96 1.43 -31.77
N ALA A 66 -26.39 0.16 -31.71
CA ALA A 66 -26.14 -0.78 -32.79
C ALA A 66 -26.55 -0.07 -34.09
N VAL A 67 -25.60 0.12 -34.99
CA VAL A 67 -25.90 0.49 -36.37
C VAL A 67 -26.64 -0.73 -36.91
N VAL A 68 -27.97 -0.66 -36.89
CA VAL A 68 -28.85 -1.61 -37.57
C VAL A 68 -28.61 -1.40 -39.07
N SER A 69 -27.61 -2.09 -39.60
CA SER A 69 -27.49 -2.37 -41.03
C SER A 69 -28.42 -3.55 -41.33
N SER A 70 -29.65 -3.24 -41.72
CA SER A 70 -30.55 -4.19 -42.40
C SER A 70 -31.42 -3.40 -43.39
N PRO A 71 -31.33 -3.67 -44.71
CA PRO A 71 -32.10 -2.96 -45.71
C PRO A 71 -33.49 -3.60 -45.91
N SER A 72 -34.52 -2.74 -45.98
CA SER A 72 -35.92 -3.00 -46.38
C SER A 72 -36.73 -3.91 -45.43
N ALA A 73 -38.03 -3.75 -45.19
CA ALA A 73 -39.07 -3.02 -45.91
C ALA A 73 -40.24 -2.66 -44.96
N THR A 74 -41.05 -1.73 -45.46
CA THR A 74 -42.49 -1.53 -45.18
C THR A 74 -42.90 -0.61 -44.02
N SER A 75 -43.49 0.51 -44.46
CA SER A 75 -44.17 1.60 -43.78
C SER A 75 -45.35 1.23 -42.88
N ILE A 76 -45.47 1.90 -41.73
CA ILE A 76 -46.75 2.43 -41.22
C ILE A 76 -46.48 3.82 -40.57
N PRO A 77 -47.14 4.90 -41.03
CA PRO A 77 -47.01 6.24 -40.45
C PRO A 77 -48.07 6.47 -39.37
N THR A 78 -47.67 7.00 -38.21
CA THR A 78 -48.40 8.00 -37.40
C THR A 78 -47.90 7.94 -35.94
N ALA A 79 -46.85 8.68 -35.66
CA ALA A 79 -46.70 9.29 -34.34
C ALA A 79 -46.57 10.78 -34.59
N GLN A 80 -47.70 11.49 -34.49
CA GLN A 80 -47.72 12.93 -34.35
C GLN A 80 -46.80 13.25 -33.17
N LYS A 81 -45.59 13.70 -33.50
CA LYS A 81 -44.58 14.15 -32.55
C LYS A 81 -45.10 15.47 -31.97
N SER A 82 -45.96 15.35 -30.97
CA SER A 82 -46.40 16.46 -30.14
C SER A 82 -45.15 17.12 -29.56
N ARG A 83 -44.93 18.36 -29.99
CA ARG A 83 -43.79 19.22 -29.64
C ARG A 83 -43.93 19.77 -28.21
N SER A 84 -44.10 18.89 -27.22
CA SER A 84 -44.16 19.24 -25.79
C SER A 84 -43.34 18.30 -24.89
N HIS A 85 -42.28 17.69 -25.44
CA HIS A 85 -41.49 16.66 -24.74
C HIS A 85 -40.00 16.96 -24.51
N GLY A 86 -39.56 18.21 -24.68
CA GLY A 86 -38.17 18.58 -24.34
C GLY A 86 -37.81 18.25 -22.89
N SER A 87 -38.69 18.59 -21.94
CA SER A 87 -38.43 18.41 -20.50
C SER A 87 -38.39 16.93 -20.04
N ARG A 88 -39.22 16.04 -20.62
CA ARG A 88 -39.23 14.61 -20.24
C ARG A 88 -38.04 13.86 -20.85
N ASP A 89 -37.67 14.19 -22.09
CA ASP A 89 -36.49 13.62 -22.75
C ASP A 89 -35.20 14.07 -22.05
N ASP A 90 -35.12 15.32 -21.61
CA ASP A 90 -33.99 15.86 -20.85
C ASP A 90 -33.87 15.17 -19.48
N ALA A 91 -34.97 14.98 -18.75
CA ALA A 91 -34.96 14.26 -17.49
C ALA A 91 -34.53 12.79 -17.66
N GLN A 92 -34.95 12.13 -18.75
CA GLN A 92 -34.52 10.77 -19.08
C GLN A 92 -33.02 10.72 -19.43
N ARG A 93 -32.52 11.69 -20.19
CA ARG A 93 -31.09 11.83 -20.52
C ARG A 93 -30.25 12.04 -19.26
N GLN A 94 -30.65 12.96 -18.39
CA GLN A 94 -29.97 13.22 -17.10
C GLN A 94 -29.91 11.98 -16.21
N ARG A 95 -31.02 11.22 -16.14
CA ARG A 95 -31.05 9.94 -15.41
C ARG A 95 -30.10 8.91 -16.00
N ALA A 96 -30.07 8.78 -17.33
CA ALA A 96 -29.17 7.87 -18.02
C ALA A 96 -27.69 8.25 -17.81
N GLU A 97 -27.35 9.53 -17.86
CA GLU A 97 -26.00 10.04 -17.60
C GLU A 97 -25.58 9.83 -16.14
N SER A 98 -26.48 10.07 -15.19
CA SER A 98 -26.26 9.79 -13.78
C SER A 98 -25.98 8.30 -13.52
N CYS A 99 -26.74 7.40 -14.18
CA CYS A 99 -26.50 5.96 -14.11
C CYS A 99 -25.12 5.59 -14.68
N ARG A 100 -24.73 6.18 -15.82
CA ARG A 100 -23.40 5.97 -16.43
C ARG A 100 -22.27 6.43 -15.50
N LYS A 101 -22.39 7.64 -14.93
CA LYS A 101 -21.42 8.19 -13.97
C LYS A 101 -21.29 7.31 -12.73
N SER A 102 -22.40 6.83 -12.18
CA SER A 102 -22.40 5.90 -11.04
C SER A 102 -21.70 4.57 -11.38
N ARG A 103 -22.00 3.97 -12.54
CA ARG A 103 -21.32 2.75 -13.01
C ARG A 103 -19.82 2.96 -13.17
N TYR A 104 -19.40 4.09 -13.74
CA TYR A 104 -17.99 4.44 -13.87
C TYR A 104 -17.31 4.61 -12.51
N ASN A 105 -17.91 5.37 -11.59
CA ASN A 105 -17.39 5.54 -10.24
C ASN A 105 -17.26 4.21 -9.50
N ASN A 106 -18.22 3.28 -9.68
CA ASN A 106 -18.13 1.95 -9.08
C ASN A 106 -16.99 1.12 -9.67
N LYS A 107 -16.74 1.21 -10.98
CA LYS A 107 -15.57 0.57 -11.60
C LYS A 107 -14.26 1.13 -11.05
N ILE A 108 -14.15 2.47 -10.90
CA ILE A 108 -12.97 3.10 -10.27
C ILE A 108 -12.81 2.62 -8.83
N LYS A 109 -13.87 2.64 -8.03
CA LYS A 109 -13.81 2.17 -6.63
C LYS A 109 -13.33 0.72 -6.54
N LYS A 110 -13.84 -0.17 -7.40
CA LYS A 110 -13.38 -1.57 -7.48
C LYS A 110 -11.92 -1.68 -7.90
N ALA A 111 -11.47 -0.89 -8.88
CA ALA A 111 -10.07 -0.86 -9.31
C ALA A 111 -9.14 -0.38 -8.18
N LYS A 112 -9.47 0.75 -7.53
CA LYS A 112 -8.75 1.27 -6.37
C LYS A 112 -8.60 0.22 -5.27
N LEU A 113 -9.70 -0.45 -4.92
CA LEU A 113 -9.68 -1.49 -3.89
C LEU A 113 -8.75 -2.65 -4.28
N ARG A 114 -8.79 -3.11 -5.53
CA ARG A 114 -7.88 -4.16 -6.03
C ARG A 114 -6.42 -3.74 -5.97
N PHE A 115 -6.11 -2.49 -6.32
CA PHE A 115 -4.74 -1.98 -6.27
C PHE A 115 -4.23 -1.80 -4.84
N ARG A 116 -5.07 -1.29 -3.92
CA ARG A 116 -4.74 -1.25 -2.48
C ARG A 116 -4.43 -2.64 -1.94
N HIS A 117 -5.29 -3.61 -2.23
CA HIS A 117 -5.05 -4.99 -1.83
C HIS A 117 -3.74 -5.55 -2.41
N LYS A 118 -3.46 -5.30 -3.70
CA LYS A 118 -2.21 -5.72 -4.34
C LYS A 118 -0.98 -5.09 -3.66
N PHE A 119 -1.05 -3.80 -3.33
CA PHE A 119 0.00 -3.10 -2.61
C PHE A 119 0.26 -3.74 -1.25
N VAL A 120 -0.77 -3.90 -0.42
CA VAL A 120 -0.64 -4.50 0.92
C VAL A 120 -0.08 -5.92 0.85
N CYS A 121 -0.57 -6.77 -0.06
CA CYS A 121 -0.02 -8.11 -0.23
C CYS A 121 1.47 -8.09 -0.63
N SER A 122 1.87 -7.16 -1.51
CA SER A 122 3.27 -6.98 -1.88
C SER A 122 4.13 -6.60 -0.68
N GLN A 123 3.69 -5.63 0.14
CA GLN A 123 4.44 -5.19 1.32
C GLN A 123 4.53 -6.27 2.39
N LEU A 124 3.47 -7.06 2.58
CA LEU A 124 3.50 -8.20 3.52
C LEU A 124 4.48 -9.28 3.05
N ASN A 125 4.54 -9.55 1.74
CA ASN A 125 5.46 -10.53 1.20
C ASN A 125 6.92 -10.06 1.27
N GLU A 126 7.19 -8.78 1.01
CA GLU A 126 8.52 -8.19 1.20
C GLU A 126 8.95 -8.25 2.67
N SER A 127 8.06 -7.88 3.59
CA SER A 127 8.31 -7.94 5.04
C SER A 127 8.58 -9.38 5.52
N ALA A 128 7.87 -10.37 4.98
CA ALA A 128 8.12 -11.78 5.28
C ALA A 128 9.56 -12.19 4.90
N GLY A 129 10.03 -11.77 3.72
CA GLY A 129 11.42 -12.02 3.29
C GLY A 129 12.46 -11.36 4.21
N VAL A 130 12.19 -10.13 4.67
CA VAL A 130 13.07 -9.45 5.65
C VAL A 130 13.12 -10.21 6.98
N LEU A 131 11.97 -10.70 7.47
CA LEU A 131 11.92 -11.48 8.70
C LEU A 131 12.69 -12.79 8.58
N ASP A 132 12.61 -13.47 7.44
CA ASP A 132 13.37 -14.70 7.19
C ASP A 132 14.88 -14.43 7.16
N TYR A 133 15.31 -13.33 6.56
CA TYR A 133 16.70 -12.90 6.61
C TYR A 133 17.16 -12.59 8.06
N MET A 134 16.35 -11.88 8.84
CA MET A 134 16.66 -11.61 10.26
C MET A 134 16.81 -12.91 11.06
N ARG A 135 15.93 -13.90 10.83
CA ARG A 135 16.04 -15.22 11.46
C ARG A 135 17.34 -15.92 11.11
N GLU A 136 17.77 -15.83 9.85
CA GLU A 136 19.05 -16.39 9.42
C GLU A 136 20.23 -15.70 10.12
N VAL A 137 20.25 -14.37 10.18
CA VAL A 137 21.31 -13.61 10.87
C VAL A 137 21.37 -13.96 12.36
N ILE A 138 20.21 -14.11 13.01
CA ILE A 138 20.15 -14.56 14.41
C ILE A 138 20.74 -15.96 14.56
N ALA A 139 20.37 -16.91 13.69
CA ALA A 139 20.91 -18.27 13.74
C ALA A 139 22.44 -18.31 13.51
N GLN A 140 22.95 -17.48 12.60
CA GLN A 140 24.39 -17.33 12.37
C GLN A 140 25.10 -16.76 13.61
N ALA A 141 24.53 -15.72 14.25
CA ALA A 141 25.07 -15.15 15.47
C ALA A 141 25.07 -16.15 16.63
N GLU A 142 23.98 -16.90 16.82
CA GLU A 142 23.90 -17.97 17.84
C GLU A 142 24.96 -19.04 17.61
N THR A 143 25.18 -19.45 16.36
CA THR A 143 26.23 -20.43 16.00
C THR A 143 27.62 -19.92 16.34
N GLN A 144 27.90 -18.64 16.05
CA GLN A 144 29.18 -18.01 16.40
C GLN A 144 29.39 -17.88 17.91
N LEU A 145 28.32 -17.62 18.68
CA LEU A 145 28.39 -17.57 20.14
C LEU A 145 28.69 -18.95 20.72
N LEU A 146 28.03 -20.01 20.22
CA LEU A 146 28.33 -21.39 20.60
C LEU A 146 29.79 -21.76 20.28
N ALA A 147 30.29 -21.39 19.10
CA ALA A 147 31.68 -21.65 18.71
C ALA A 147 32.70 -20.95 19.63
N ARG A 148 32.33 -19.82 20.25
CA ARG A 148 33.13 -19.10 21.24
C ARG A 148 33.01 -19.66 22.67
N GLY A 149 32.27 -20.74 22.86
CA GLY A 149 32.11 -21.42 24.16
C GLY A 149 30.93 -20.93 25.00
N PHE A 150 30.01 -20.14 24.45
CA PHE A 150 28.76 -19.83 25.18
C PHE A 150 27.92 -21.10 25.37
N ASN A 151 27.37 -21.27 26.58
CA ASN A 151 26.46 -22.37 26.87
C ASN A 151 25.08 -22.11 26.22
N ARG A 152 24.45 -23.17 25.69
CA ARG A 152 23.07 -23.16 25.17
C ARG A 152 22.07 -22.57 26.15
N VAL A 153 22.21 -22.86 27.44
CA VAL A 153 21.31 -22.30 28.49
C VAL A 153 21.42 -20.78 28.58
N ALA A 154 22.60 -20.21 28.38
CA ALA A 154 22.79 -18.76 28.38
C ALA A 154 22.15 -18.11 27.14
N LEU A 155 22.26 -18.76 25.98
CA LEU A 155 21.60 -18.33 24.75
C LEU A 155 20.08 -18.39 24.87
N GLU A 156 19.52 -19.45 25.44
CA GLU A 156 18.07 -19.55 25.67
C GLU A 156 17.55 -18.43 26.58
N ARG A 157 18.30 -18.09 27.64
CA ARG A 157 17.97 -16.94 28.49
C ARG A 157 18.01 -15.63 27.71
N MET A 158 19.03 -15.41 26.88
CA MET A 158 19.08 -14.22 26.01
C MET A 158 17.87 -14.16 25.07
N ARG A 159 17.48 -15.28 24.44
CA ARG A 159 16.30 -15.34 23.56
C ARG A 159 15.01 -14.98 24.30
N GLN A 160 14.91 -15.33 25.59
CA GLN A 160 13.78 -14.94 26.44
C GLN A 160 13.82 -13.45 26.80
N THR A 161 14.98 -12.94 27.25
CA THR A 161 15.16 -11.53 27.62
C THR A 161 14.83 -10.58 26.48
N PHE A 162 15.23 -10.93 25.25
CA PHE A 162 15.00 -10.11 24.07
C PHE A 162 13.73 -10.49 23.29
N GLY A 163 12.89 -11.38 23.82
CA GLY A 163 11.61 -11.73 23.20
C GLY A 163 11.71 -12.42 21.84
N VAL A 164 12.88 -12.95 21.46
CA VAL A 164 13.12 -13.62 20.16
C VAL A 164 12.16 -14.80 19.95
N ASN A 165 11.74 -15.45 21.04
CA ASN A 165 10.74 -16.53 21.01
C ASN A 165 9.31 -16.05 20.70
N GLN A 166 8.98 -14.82 21.09
CA GLN A 166 7.63 -14.26 20.92
C GLN A 166 7.38 -13.82 19.48
N CYS A 167 8.43 -13.42 18.77
CA CYS A 167 8.39 -13.11 17.32
C CYS A 167 7.98 -14.30 16.43
N ASN A 168 7.95 -15.53 16.98
CA ASN A 168 7.52 -16.72 16.25
C ASN A 168 6.05 -17.11 16.51
N GLY A 169 5.42 -16.61 17.59
CA GLY A 169 4.13 -17.12 18.08
C GLY A 169 2.94 -16.16 17.97
N SER A 170 3.15 -14.91 17.55
CA SER A 170 2.05 -13.92 17.44
C SER A 170 1.14 -14.12 16.22
N ALA A 171 1.48 -15.05 15.30
CA ALA A 171 0.60 -15.43 14.20
C ALA A 171 -0.54 -16.38 14.63
N ASP A 172 -0.40 -17.12 15.74
CA ASP A 172 -1.39 -18.14 16.17
C ASP A 172 -2.41 -17.62 17.20
N ILE A 173 -2.33 -16.36 17.63
CA ILE A 173 -3.21 -15.79 18.68
C ILE A 173 -4.35 -14.92 18.09
N MET A 174 -4.44 -14.75 16.76
CA MET A 174 -5.51 -14.00 16.11
C MET A 174 -6.65 -14.87 15.51
N ASP A 175 -6.83 -16.11 16.00
CA ASP A 175 -7.94 -16.98 15.60
C ASP A 175 -8.64 -17.63 16.83
N GLN A 176 -9.06 -16.79 17.78
CA GLN A 176 -10.04 -17.14 18.83
C GLN A 176 -11.05 -16.01 19.05
#